data_AF-A0A5A7Z716-F1
#
_entry.id   AF-A0A5A7Z716-F1
#
_cell.length_a   1.000
_cell.length_b   1.000
_cell.length_c   1.000
_cell.angle_alpha   90.00
_cell.angle_beta   90.00
_cell.angle_gamma   90.00
#
_symmetry.space_group_name_H-M   'P 1'
#
loop_
_entity.id
_entity.type
_entity.pdbx_description
1 polymer ?
#
loop_
_entity_poly.entity_id
_entity_poly.type
_entity_poly.pdbx_seq_one_letter_code
_entity_poly.pdbx_strand_id
1 'polypeptide(L)'
;MVPTLTRVLADGAAVLVLGLAVVPWLDTARYRAELAGRSTNMMAVAAWVWLAAELIRLVTTAADTAAVAVGDLGVRTAIEFAVSTTAGRADLICVVAALLVVAVTLAARNPGASLVVAGIAALGTAARTLSGHLSESALGGLAVTLHALAAALWCGALAAIALVVDRRGQWARVLPRFSQLSLWSVLVLLVGGVVSTAVVIGSPAELIGTGHGRLLLAKIVVTAVLMALAWHNRSRWLPSARGHRVSAEVSTRRSDTELALMAVALTLAAALAVTG
;
A
#
# COMPACT_ATOMS: atom_id res chain seq x y z
N MET A 1 -6.38 -1.85 20.29
CA MET A 1 -5.63 -0.70 19.74
C MET A 1 -4.29 -1.14 19.13
N VAL A 2 -3.51 -1.98 19.81
CA VAL A 2 -2.22 -2.51 19.30
C VAL A 2 -2.32 -3.24 17.94
N PRO A 3 -3.31 -4.13 17.69
CA PRO A 3 -3.38 -4.87 16.42
C PRO A 3 -3.65 -3.99 15.20
N THR A 4 -4.46 -2.93 15.37
CA THR A 4 -4.77 -1.98 14.30
C THR A 4 -3.54 -1.14 13.94
N LEU A 5 -2.79 -0.67 14.95
CA LEU A 5 -1.60 0.14 14.72
C LEU A 5 -0.49 -0.64 14.02
N THR A 6 -0.19 -1.86 14.47
CA THR A 6 0.84 -2.70 13.85
C THR A 6 0.46 -3.08 12.41
N ARG A 7 -0.82 -3.30 12.13
CA ARG A 7 -1.34 -3.49 10.77
C ARG A 7 -1.13 -2.26 9.89
N VAL A 8 -1.51 -1.08 10.36
CA VAL A 8 -1.30 0.18 9.62
C VAL A 8 0.19 0.42 9.34
N LEU A 9 1.07 0.12 10.30
CA LEU A 9 2.52 0.23 10.11
C LEU A 9 3.04 -0.76 9.08
N ALA A 10 2.63 -2.03 9.15
CA ALA A 10 3.04 -3.05 8.20
C ALA A 10 2.55 -2.74 6.77
N ASP A 11 1.26 -2.44 6.62
CA ASP A 11 0.65 -2.09 5.32
C ASP A 11 1.27 -0.80 4.76
N GLY A 12 1.42 0.23 5.58
CA GLY A 12 2.04 1.50 5.18
C GLY A 12 3.49 1.35 4.75
N ALA A 13 4.28 0.56 5.47
CA ALA A 13 5.67 0.30 5.13
C ALA A 13 5.80 -0.51 3.83
N ALA A 14 4.98 -1.55 3.63
CA ALA A 14 4.95 -2.33 2.39
C ALA A 14 4.58 -1.46 1.17
N VAL A 15 3.55 -0.62 1.33
CA VAL A 15 3.11 0.35 0.30
C VAL A 15 4.23 1.34 -0.03
N LEU A 16 4.93 1.85 0.98
CA LEU A 16 6.05 2.76 0.79
C LEU A 16 7.23 2.08 0.08
N VAL A 17 7.57 0.84 0.46
CA VAL A 17 8.60 0.03 -0.22
C VAL A 17 8.26 -0.14 -1.69
N LEU A 18 7.03 -0.55 -2.01
CA LEU A 18 6.58 -0.70 -3.40
C LEU A 18 6.69 0.63 -4.17
N GLY A 19 6.29 1.73 -3.54
CA GLY A 19 6.44 3.07 -4.09
C GLY A 19 7.88 3.46 -4.43
N LEU A 20 8.79 3.29 -3.46
CA LEU A 20 10.22 3.64 -3.60
C LEU A 20 10.93 2.76 -4.63
N ALA A 21 10.43 1.54 -4.83
CA ALA A 21 10.88 0.61 -5.85
C ALA A 21 10.41 0.99 -7.26
N VAL A 22 9.18 1.53 -7.39
CA VAL A 22 8.57 1.93 -8.66
C VAL A 22 9.01 3.31 -9.13
N VAL A 23 9.25 4.27 -8.22
CA VAL A 23 9.56 5.66 -8.56
C VAL A 23 10.70 5.86 -9.56
N PRO A 24 11.84 5.14 -9.47
CA PRO A 24 12.90 5.24 -10.48
C PRO A 24 12.41 4.98 -11.91
N TRP A 25 11.43 4.09 -12.07
CA TRP A 25 10.86 3.70 -13.36
C TRP A 25 9.87 4.73 -13.93
N LEU A 26 9.45 5.70 -13.12
CA LEU A 26 8.65 6.85 -13.55
C LEU A 26 9.52 7.97 -14.16
N ASP A 27 10.83 7.97 -13.93
CA ASP A 27 11.77 8.89 -14.60
C ASP A 27 12.28 8.30 -15.94
N THR A 28 12.98 9.12 -16.72
CA THR A 28 13.60 8.70 -17.98
C THR A 28 14.82 7.80 -17.74
N ALA A 29 15.16 6.97 -18.72
CA ALA A 29 16.29 6.04 -18.61
C ALA A 29 17.61 6.73 -18.20
N ARG A 30 17.82 7.97 -18.64
CA ARG A 30 19.00 8.79 -18.30
C ARG A 30 19.15 9.07 -16.80
N TYR A 31 18.04 9.29 -16.07
CA TYR A 31 18.06 9.67 -14.65
C TYR A 31 17.61 8.55 -13.70
N ARG A 32 17.19 7.40 -14.25
CA ARG A 32 16.68 6.26 -13.48
C ARG A 32 17.67 5.74 -12.45
N ALA A 33 18.95 5.61 -12.82
CA ALA A 33 19.98 5.10 -11.90
C ALA A 33 20.23 6.06 -10.73
N GLU A 34 20.25 7.37 -10.99
CA GLU A 34 20.36 8.41 -9.95
C GLU A 34 19.19 8.31 -8.97
N LEU A 35 17.96 8.22 -9.48
CA LEU A 35 16.77 8.15 -8.64
C LEU A 35 16.68 6.83 -7.87
N ALA A 36 17.10 5.70 -8.45
CA ALA A 36 17.20 4.41 -7.77
C ALA A 36 18.22 4.44 -6.63
N GLY A 37 19.38 5.06 -6.84
CA GLY A 37 20.39 5.24 -5.80
C GLY A 37 19.86 6.05 -4.61
N ARG A 38 19.12 7.13 -4.88
CA ARG A 38 18.49 7.95 -3.84
C ARG A 38 17.39 7.21 -3.07
N SER A 39 16.50 6.51 -3.78
CA SER A 39 15.36 5.83 -3.14
C SER A 39 15.79 4.64 -2.29
N THR A 40 16.93 4.01 -2.58
CA THR A 40 17.37 2.79 -1.90
C THR A 40 17.57 2.97 -0.38
N ASN A 41 18.12 4.10 0.07
CA ASN A 41 18.32 4.32 1.51
C ASN A 41 16.99 4.38 2.28
N MET A 42 16.02 5.12 1.75
CA MET A 42 14.68 5.22 2.34
C MET A 42 13.94 3.88 2.23
N MET A 43 14.15 3.16 1.13
CA MET A 43 13.55 1.85 0.89
C MET A 43 14.09 0.81 1.87
N ALA A 44 15.38 0.85 2.21
CA ALA A 44 15.98 -0.01 3.22
C ALA A 44 15.38 0.26 4.61
N VAL A 45 15.22 1.53 5.00
CA VAL A 45 14.56 1.89 6.28
C VAL A 45 13.11 1.39 6.29
N ALA A 46 12.35 1.66 5.22
CA ALA A 46 10.97 1.20 5.09
C ALA A 46 10.87 -0.34 5.13
N ALA A 47 11.83 -1.06 4.53
CA ALA A 47 11.88 -2.51 4.55
C ALA A 47 12.15 -3.09 5.95
N TRP A 48 13.03 -2.45 6.73
CA TRP A 48 13.25 -2.82 8.14
C TRP A 48 12.02 -2.56 9.00
N VAL A 49 11.35 -1.42 8.81
CA VAL A 49 10.09 -1.11 9.49
C VAL A 49 9.01 -2.12 9.12
N TRP A 50 8.92 -2.48 7.83
CA TRP A 50 7.99 -3.50 7.36
C TRP A 50 8.27 -4.85 8.03
N LEU A 51 9.52 -5.33 7.99
CA LEU A 51 9.91 -6.59 8.61
C LEU A 51 9.60 -6.62 10.12
N ALA A 52 9.95 -5.58 10.85
CA ALA A 52 9.66 -5.48 12.28
C ALA A 52 8.15 -5.50 12.55
N ALA A 53 7.36 -4.76 11.78
CA ALA A 53 5.91 -4.73 11.93
C ALA A 53 5.25 -6.08 11.62
N GLU A 54 5.75 -6.81 10.60
CA GLU A 54 5.28 -8.16 10.26
C GLU A 54 5.60 -9.19 11.34
N LEU A 55 6.81 -9.14 11.92
CA LEU A 55 7.19 -10.02 13.02
C LEU A 55 6.32 -9.78 14.26
N ILE A 56 6.07 -8.51 14.60
CA ILE A 56 5.17 -8.16 15.70
C ILE A 56 3.75 -8.66 15.42
N ARG A 57 3.26 -8.50 14.19
CA ARG A 57 1.93 -8.99 13.78
C ARG A 57 1.82 -10.51 13.89
N LEU A 58 2.79 -11.25 13.38
CA LEU A 58 2.78 -12.71 13.42
C LEU A 58 2.71 -13.22 14.87
N VAL A 59 3.52 -12.64 15.77
CA VAL A 59 3.53 -13.01 17.19
C VAL A 59 2.23 -12.62 17.89
N THR A 60 1.74 -11.40 17.69
CA THR A 60 0.50 -10.92 18.34
C THR A 60 -0.72 -11.69 17.84
N THR A 61 -0.79 -11.99 16.55
CA THR A 61 -1.91 -12.75 15.96
C THR A 61 -1.86 -14.22 16.39
N ALA A 62 -0.67 -14.82 16.50
CA ALA A 62 -0.50 -16.16 17.05
C ALA A 62 -0.97 -16.25 18.51
N ALA A 63 -0.58 -15.26 19.34
CA ALA A 63 -1.00 -15.19 20.75
C ALA A 63 -2.52 -15.02 20.89
N ASP A 64 -3.11 -14.10 20.11
CA ASP A 64 -4.56 -13.88 20.08
C ASP A 64 -5.31 -15.16 19.64
N THR A 65 -4.80 -15.85 18.61
CA THR A 65 -5.41 -17.11 18.12
C THR A 65 -5.31 -18.24 19.15
N ALA A 66 -4.21 -18.30 19.90
CA ALA A 66 -4.01 -19.26 20.97
C ALA A 66 -4.69 -18.85 22.30
N ALA A 67 -5.31 -17.67 22.35
CA ALA A 67 -5.92 -17.10 23.55
C ALA A 67 -4.97 -17.03 24.77
N VAL A 68 -3.70 -16.72 24.53
CA VAL A 68 -2.66 -16.56 25.57
C VAL A 68 -2.03 -15.17 25.51
N ALA A 69 -1.40 -14.74 26.60
CA ALA A 69 -0.60 -13.51 26.55
C ALA A 69 0.64 -13.70 25.66
N VAL A 70 1.11 -12.62 25.03
CA VAL A 70 2.30 -12.65 24.16
C VAL A 70 3.54 -13.17 24.89
N GLY A 71 3.68 -12.88 26.19
CA GLY A 71 4.79 -13.38 27.00
C GLY A 71 4.76 -14.89 27.28
N ASP A 72 3.57 -15.50 27.19
CA ASP A 72 3.35 -16.93 27.44
C ASP A 72 3.32 -17.75 26.13
N LEU A 73 3.48 -17.08 24.98
CA LEU A 73 3.45 -17.73 23.68
C LEU A 73 4.70 -18.60 23.47
N GLY A 74 4.51 -19.92 23.52
CA GLY A 74 5.57 -20.87 23.19
C GLY A 74 5.97 -20.82 21.71
N VAL A 75 7.27 -20.96 21.42
CA VAL A 75 7.81 -21.00 20.05
C VAL A 75 7.13 -22.06 19.19
N ARG A 76 6.83 -23.24 19.77
CA ARG A 76 6.12 -24.30 19.05
C ARG A 76 4.73 -23.85 18.59
N THR A 77 3.97 -23.20 19.46
CA THR A 77 2.63 -22.68 19.14
C THR A 77 2.70 -21.59 18.07
N ALA A 78 3.71 -20.71 18.13
CA ALA A 78 3.93 -19.70 17.10
C ALA A 78 4.25 -20.32 15.73
N ILE A 79 5.10 -21.35 15.69
CA ILE A 79 5.42 -22.10 14.45
C ILE A 79 4.17 -22.80 13.94
N GLU A 80 3.43 -23.48 14.80
CA GLU A 80 2.19 -24.20 14.44
C GLU A 80 1.16 -23.23 13.85
N PHE A 81 0.96 -22.06 14.47
CA PHE A 81 0.14 -21.00 13.89
C PHE A 81 0.62 -20.60 12.49
N ALA A 82 1.92 -20.31 12.35
CA ALA A 82 2.52 -19.82 11.10
C ALA A 82 2.40 -20.80 9.93
N VAL A 83 2.49 -22.11 10.17
CA VAL A 83 2.47 -23.12 9.10
C VAL A 83 1.10 -23.76 8.89
N SER A 84 0.33 -23.94 9.96
CA SER A 84 -0.92 -24.70 9.91
C SER A 84 -2.14 -23.82 9.59
N THR A 85 -2.09 -22.52 9.87
CA THR A 85 -3.21 -21.61 9.59
C THR A 85 -3.02 -20.82 8.29
N THR A 86 -4.12 -20.49 7.61
CA THR A 86 -4.07 -19.63 6.40
C THR A 86 -3.54 -18.23 6.72
N ALA A 87 -3.98 -17.65 7.85
CA ALA A 87 -3.51 -16.34 8.31
C ALA A 87 -2.00 -16.36 8.62
N GLY A 88 -1.53 -17.36 9.36
CA GLY A 88 -0.12 -17.52 9.69
C GLY A 88 0.77 -17.71 8.46
N ARG A 89 0.32 -18.47 7.46
CA ARG A 89 1.06 -18.62 6.19
C ARG A 89 1.14 -17.31 5.41
N ALA A 90 0.07 -16.53 5.39
CA ALA A 90 0.06 -15.23 4.73
C ALA A 90 1.01 -14.23 5.42
N ASP A 91 0.99 -14.18 6.77
CA ASP A 91 1.94 -13.37 7.54
C ASP A 91 3.38 -13.86 7.33
N LEU A 92 3.64 -15.16 7.26
CA LEU A 92 4.97 -15.73 6.98
C LEU A 92 5.48 -15.31 5.59
N ILE A 93 4.63 -15.33 4.55
CA ILE A 93 5.01 -14.84 3.22
C ILE A 93 5.36 -13.36 3.27
N CYS A 94 4.62 -12.55 4.04
CA CYS A 94 4.94 -11.12 4.22
C CYS A 94 6.29 -10.92 4.92
N VAL A 95 6.59 -11.69 5.98
CA VAL A 95 7.89 -11.67 6.67
C VAL A 95 9.02 -12.02 5.72
N VAL A 96 8.87 -13.11 4.94
CA VAL A 96 9.88 -13.52 3.96
C VAL A 96 10.07 -12.47 2.88
N ALA A 97 8.99 -11.89 2.35
CA ALA A 97 9.06 -10.81 1.38
C ALA A 97 9.83 -9.59 1.93
N ALA A 98 9.49 -9.14 3.15
CA ALA A 98 10.17 -8.02 3.80
C ALA A 98 11.67 -8.31 4.02
N LEU A 99 12.01 -9.52 4.47
CA LEU A 99 13.39 -9.97 4.66
C LEU A 99 14.18 -9.97 3.34
N LEU A 100 13.58 -10.48 2.26
CA LEU A 100 14.20 -10.47 0.93
C LEU A 100 14.41 -9.04 0.42
N VAL A 101 13.47 -8.12 0.66
CA VAL A 101 13.65 -6.71 0.31
C VAL A 101 14.81 -6.11 1.10
N VAL A 102 14.93 -6.37 2.40
CA VAL A 102 16.09 -5.95 3.21
C VAL A 102 17.39 -6.48 2.57
N ALA A 103 17.46 -7.77 2.24
CA ALA A 103 18.65 -8.35 1.62
C ALA A 103 19.00 -7.68 0.28
N VAL A 104 18.02 -7.47 -0.60
CA VAL A 104 18.25 -6.84 -1.92
C VAL A 104 18.69 -5.38 -1.78
N THR A 105 18.08 -4.60 -0.87
CA THR A 105 18.43 -3.19 -0.65
C THR A 105 19.84 -3.01 -0.06
N LEU A 106 20.33 -3.99 0.71
CA LEU A 106 21.70 -4.02 1.19
C LEU A 106 22.69 -4.44 0.10
N ALA A 107 22.30 -5.37 -0.78
CA ALA A 107 23.19 -5.93 -1.79
C ALA A 107 23.37 -5.05 -3.04
N ALA A 108 22.32 -4.34 -3.48
CA ALA A 108 22.33 -3.66 -4.77
C ALA A 108 21.58 -2.31 -4.78
N ARG A 109 22.20 -1.30 -5.41
CA ARG A 109 21.67 0.07 -5.54
C ARG A 109 21.49 0.47 -7.01
N ASN A 110 20.79 -0.35 -7.78
CA ASN A 110 20.60 -0.14 -9.21
C ASN A 110 19.13 -0.33 -9.61
N PRO A 111 18.71 0.15 -10.79
CA PRO A 111 17.31 0.07 -11.23
C PRO A 111 16.76 -1.36 -11.34
N GLY A 112 17.61 -2.34 -11.66
CA GLY A 112 17.21 -3.75 -11.74
C GLY A 112 16.84 -4.30 -10.36
N ALA A 113 17.63 -3.98 -9.34
CA ALA A 113 17.32 -4.32 -7.95
C ALA A 113 15.99 -3.68 -7.49
N SER A 114 15.72 -2.42 -7.87
CA SER A 114 14.43 -1.78 -7.57
C SER A 114 13.25 -2.52 -8.22
N LEU A 115 13.40 -3.05 -9.44
CA LEU A 115 12.34 -3.84 -10.08
C LEU A 115 12.10 -5.17 -9.37
N VAL A 116 13.16 -5.85 -8.93
CA VAL A 116 13.06 -7.07 -8.13
C VAL A 116 12.34 -6.80 -6.81
N VAL A 117 12.70 -5.71 -6.12
CA VAL A 117 12.01 -5.29 -4.89
C VAL A 117 10.53 -5.00 -5.13
N ALA A 118 10.19 -4.33 -6.24
CA ALA A 118 8.78 -4.06 -6.58
C ALA A 118 7.97 -5.35 -6.73
N GLY A 119 8.54 -6.37 -7.39
CA GLY A 119 7.91 -7.70 -7.51
C GLY A 119 7.73 -8.39 -6.17
N ILE A 120 8.76 -8.40 -5.31
CA ILE A 120 8.69 -9.01 -3.97
C ILE A 120 7.67 -8.29 -3.08
N ALA A 121 7.66 -6.96 -3.08
CA ALA A 121 6.72 -6.16 -2.30
C ALA A 121 5.27 -6.37 -2.76
N ALA A 122 5.03 -6.47 -4.07
CA ALA A 122 3.74 -6.80 -4.62
C ALA A 122 3.28 -8.21 -4.20
N LEU A 123 4.17 -9.21 -4.24
CA LEU A 123 3.85 -10.57 -3.79
C LEU A 123 3.51 -10.63 -2.30
N GLY A 124 4.27 -9.95 -1.44
CA GLY A 124 3.96 -9.86 -0.01
C GLY A 124 2.59 -9.22 0.24
N THR A 125 2.31 -8.09 -0.44
CA THR A 125 1.01 -7.40 -0.35
C THR A 125 -0.15 -8.29 -0.83
N ALA A 126 0.05 -9.04 -1.92
CA ALA A 126 -0.95 -9.95 -2.48
C ALA A 126 -1.20 -11.19 -1.61
N ALA A 127 -0.17 -11.72 -0.94
CA ALA A 127 -0.34 -12.87 -0.06
C ALA A 127 -1.31 -12.58 1.09
N ARG A 128 -1.25 -11.35 1.64
CA ARG A 128 -2.17 -10.89 2.69
C ARG A 128 -3.63 -10.81 2.25
N THR A 129 -3.90 -10.44 0.99
CA THR A 129 -5.28 -10.33 0.51
C THR A 129 -5.95 -11.69 0.30
N LEU A 130 -5.15 -12.74 0.12
CA LEU A 130 -5.61 -14.11 -0.12
C LEU A 130 -5.92 -14.90 1.16
N SER A 131 -5.84 -14.27 2.34
CA SER A 131 -6.19 -14.91 3.61
C SER A 131 -7.62 -14.59 4.08
N GLY A 132 -8.38 -13.74 3.36
CA GLY A 132 -9.72 -13.30 3.77
C GLY A 132 -10.85 -14.10 3.11
N HIS A 133 -12.07 -14.04 3.66
CA HIS A 133 -13.24 -14.75 3.09
C HIS A 133 -13.55 -14.33 1.65
N LEU A 134 -13.22 -13.11 1.25
CA LEU A 134 -13.40 -12.65 -0.13
C LEU A 134 -12.55 -13.46 -1.14
N SER A 135 -11.47 -14.13 -0.70
CA SER A 135 -10.69 -15.03 -1.54
C SER A 135 -11.22 -16.47 -1.61
N GLU A 136 -12.35 -16.78 -0.98
CA GLU A 136 -13.01 -18.09 -1.12
C GLU A 136 -13.52 -18.32 -2.55
N SER A 137 -13.81 -17.25 -3.29
CA SER A 137 -14.03 -17.31 -4.73
C SER A 137 -12.81 -16.79 -5.50
N ALA A 138 -12.50 -17.41 -6.64
CA ALA A 138 -11.38 -16.98 -7.49
C ALA A 138 -11.53 -15.52 -7.95
N LEU A 139 -12.76 -15.11 -8.28
CA LEU A 139 -13.05 -13.72 -8.70
C LEU A 139 -12.91 -12.73 -7.55
N GLY A 140 -13.40 -13.05 -6.35
CA GLY A 140 -13.26 -12.19 -5.18
C GLY A 140 -11.80 -12.05 -4.73
N GLY A 141 -11.05 -13.15 -4.72
CA GLY A 141 -9.62 -13.15 -4.41
C GLY A 141 -8.81 -12.30 -5.39
N LEU A 142 -9.09 -12.43 -6.69
CA LEU A 142 -8.47 -11.59 -7.72
C LEU A 142 -8.85 -10.12 -7.55
N ALA A 143 -10.13 -9.81 -7.33
CA ALA A 143 -10.61 -8.43 -7.18
C ALA A 143 -9.96 -7.71 -5.98
N VAL A 144 -9.90 -8.36 -4.82
CA VAL A 144 -9.29 -7.78 -3.61
C VAL A 144 -7.78 -7.62 -3.79
N THR A 145 -7.12 -8.60 -4.39
CA THR A 145 -5.67 -8.54 -4.67
C THR A 145 -5.34 -7.38 -5.61
N LEU A 146 -6.06 -7.27 -6.73
CA LEU A 146 -5.86 -6.18 -7.68
C LEU A 146 -6.19 -4.81 -7.08
N HIS A 147 -7.26 -4.73 -6.26
CA HIS A 147 -7.61 -3.50 -5.53
C HIS A 147 -6.48 -3.09 -4.57
N ALA A 148 -5.96 -4.01 -3.77
CA ALA A 148 -4.87 -3.70 -2.83
C ALA A 148 -3.58 -3.31 -3.55
N LEU A 149 -3.20 -4.00 -4.62
CA LEU A 149 -2.03 -3.65 -5.42
C LEU A 149 -2.17 -2.30 -6.11
N ALA A 150 -3.36 -1.98 -6.64
CA ALA A 150 -3.64 -0.67 -7.23
C ALA A 150 -3.58 0.45 -6.17
N ALA A 151 -4.12 0.22 -4.97
CA ALA A 151 -4.01 1.16 -3.84
C ALA A 151 -2.54 1.37 -3.48
N ALA A 152 -1.77 0.29 -3.37
CA ALA A 152 -0.37 0.33 -3.00
C ALA A 152 0.48 1.05 -4.06
N LEU A 153 0.25 0.79 -5.36
CA LEU A 153 0.93 1.48 -6.44
C LEU A 153 0.60 2.98 -6.45
N TRP A 154 -0.67 3.36 -6.27
CA TRP A 154 -1.06 4.76 -6.30
C TRP A 154 -0.53 5.54 -5.09
N CYS A 155 -0.82 5.05 -3.87
CA CYS A 155 -0.43 5.73 -2.62
C CYS A 155 1.09 5.68 -2.44
N GLY A 156 1.68 4.50 -2.67
CA GLY A 156 3.11 4.27 -2.50
C GLY A 156 3.94 5.09 -3.48
N ALA A 157 3.58 5.12 -4.77
CA ALA A 157 4.31 5.92 -5.74
C ALA A 157 4.23 7.42 -5.40
N LEU A 158 3.07 7.94 -4.99
CA LEU A 158 2.96 9.35 -4.60
C LEU A 158 3.81 9.67 -3.36
N ALA A 159 3.77 8.80 -2.34
CA ALA A 159 4.57 8.94 -1.14
C ALA A 159 6.06 8.95 -1.45
N ALA A 160 6.51 8.00 -2.27
CA ALA A 160 7.89 7.92 -2.72
C ALA A 160 8.29 9.17 -3.52
N ILE A 161 7.44 9.67 -4.42
CA ILE A 161 7.72 10.91 -5.17
C ILE A 161 7.90 12.08 -4.19
N ALA A 162 6.97 12.28 -3.25
CA ALA A 162 7.03 13.35 -2.27
C ALA A 162 8.31 13.31 -1.43
N LEU A 163 8.85 12.11 -1.18
CA LEU A 163 10.05 11.90 -0.37
C LEU A 163 11.36 12.05 -1.13
N VAL A 164 11.45 11.60 -2.39
CA VAL A 164 12.73 11.53 -3.13
C VAL A 164 12.85 12.51 -4.30
N VAL A 165 11.76 13.16 -4.70
CA VAL A 165 11.74 14.11 -5.82
C VAL A 165 11.74 15.54 -5.29
N ASP A 166 12.90 16.18 -5.40
CA ASP A 166 13.20 17.47 -4.77
C ASP A 166 13.34 18.62 -5.77
N ARG A 167 13.51 18.31 -7.06
CA ARG A 167 13.77 19.32 -8.11
C ARG A 167 12.59 19.51 -9.05
N ARG A 168 12.31 20.77 -9.40
CA ARG A 168 11.29 21.17 -10.39
C ARG A 168 11.38 20.38 -11.70
N GLY A 169 12.60 20.20 -12.22
CA GLY A 169 12.83 19.42 -13.45
C GLY A 169 12.59 17.92 -13.29
N GLN A 170 12.72 17.35 -12.10
CA GLN A 170 12.36 15.95 -11.84
C GLN A 170 10.84 15.79 -11.77
N TRP A 171 10.15 16.69 -11.04
CA TRP A 171 8.68 16.73 -11.01
C TRP A 171 8.07 16.81 -12.42
N ALA A 172 8.63 17.65 -13.29
CA ALA A 172 8.17 17.77 -14.68
C ALA A 172 8.29 16.46 -15.49
N ARG A 173 9.21 15.55 -15.13
CA ARG A 173 9.43 14.27 -15.80
C ARG A 173 8.65 13.11 -15.18
N VAL A 174 8.60 13.07 -13.86
CA VAL A 174 8.00 11.95 -13.08
C VAL A 174 6.49 12.09 -12.99
N LEU A 175 5.97 13.29 -12.72
CA LEU A 175 4.54 13.53 -12.48
C LEU A 175 3.64 13.10 -13.67
N PRO A 176 4.02 13.26 -14.95
CA PRO A 176 3.21 12.79 -16.06
C PRO A 176 3.05 11.26 -16.10
N ARG A 177 4.13 10.51 -15.80
CA ARG A 177 4.08 9.05 -15.74
C ARG A 177 3.28 8.59 -14.53
N PHE A 178 3.49 9.23 -13.38
CA PHE A 178 2.68 9.00 -12.18
C PHE A 178 1.19 9.26 -12.45
N SER A 179 0.83 10.34 -13.13
CA SER A 179 -0.59 10.64 -13.41
C SER A 179 -1.24 9.57 -14.31
N GLN A 180 -0.50 8.94 -15.22
CA GLN A 180 -1.04 7.80 -15.97
C GLN A 180 -1.17 6.54 -15.11
N LEU A 181 -0.16 6.22 -14.29
CA LEU A 181 -0.23 5.13 -13.32
C LEU A 181 -1.42 5.29 -12.37
N SER A 182 -1.60 6.50 -11.83
CA SER A 182 -2.70 6.88 -10.94
C SER A 182 -4.06 6.67 -11.61
N LEU A 183 -4.23 7.07 -12.88
CA LEU A 183 -5.49 6.86 -13.60
C LEU A 183 -5.86 5.38 -13.71
N TRP A 184 -4.91 4.52 -14.08
CA TRP A 184 -5.14 3.08 -14.16
C TRP A 184 -5.40 2.46 -12.79
N SER A 185 -4.65 2.88 -11.77
CA SER A 185 -4.85 2.42 -10.40
C SER A 185 -6.24 2.78 -9.89
N VAL A 186 -6.67 4.02 -10.12
CA VAL A 186 -8.01 4.51 -9.80
C VAL A 186 -9.10 3.69 -10.48
N LEU A 187 -8.95 3.36 -11.77
CA LEU A 187 -9.92 2.53 -12.49
C LEU A 187 -10.05 1.13 -11.85
N VAL A 188 -8.92 0.48 -11.56
CA VAL A 188 -8.90 -0.83 -10.88
C VAL A 188 -9.53 -0.74 -9.48
N LEU A 189 -9.24 0.33 -8.74
CA LEU A 189 -9.81 0.55 -7.41
C LEU A 189 -11.32 0.70 -7.44
N LEU A 190 -11.86 1.46 -8.39
CA LEU A 190 -13.30 1.63 -8.55
C LEU A 190 -13.99 0.31 -8.90
N VAL A 191 -13.47 -0.42 -9.88
CA VAL A 191 -14.02 -1.72 -10.27
C VAL A 191 -13.95 -2.72 -9.11
N GLY A 192 -12.79 -2.87 -8.50
CA GLY A 192 -12.60 -3.77 -7.35
C GLY A 192 -13.44 -3.38 -6.14
N GLY A 193 -13.61 -2.08 -5.89
CA GLY A 193 -14.43 -1.55 -4.79
C GLY A 193 -15.92 -1.81 -4.99
N VAL A 194 -16.43 -1.65 -6.21
CA VAL A 194 -17.82 -1.97 -6.56
C VAL A 194 -18.08 -3.46 -6.41
N VAL A 195 -17.21 -4.31 -6.96
CA VAL A 195 -17.32 -5.78 -6.84
C VAL A 195 -17.30 -6.21 -5.37
N SER A 196 -16.34 -5.69 -4.59
CA SER A 196 -16.22 -6.04 -3.16
C SER A 196 -17.45 -5.58 -2.36
N THR A 197 -17.98 -4.38 -2.66
CA THR A 197 -19.19 -3.86 -1.99
C THR A 197 -20.42 -4.70 -2.33
N ALA A 198 -20.58 -5.11 -3.59
CA ALA A 198 -21.70 -5.91 -4.04
C ALA A 198 -21.72 -7.33 -3.43
N VAL A 199 -20.55 -7.87 -3.09
CA VAL A 199 -20.43 -9.17 -2.41
C VAL A 199 -20.75 -9.06 -0.91
N VAL A 200 -20.45 -7.92 -0.29
CA VAL A 200 -20.56 -7.73 1.17
C VAL A 200 -21.92 -7.20 1.62
N ILE A 201 -22.56 -6.32 0.83
CA ILE A 201 -23.81 -5.66 1.22
C ILE A 201 -24.99 -6.32 0.51
N GLY A 202 -25.92 -6.90 1.30
CA GLY A 202 -27.12 -7.55 0.77
C GLY A 202 -28.23 -6.57 0.42
N SER A 203 -28.27 -5.41 1.09
CA SER A 203 -29.27 -4.36 0.85
C SER A 203 -28.74 -2.94 1.09
N PRO A 204 -29.21 -1.92 0.35
CA PRO A 204 -28.78 -0.52 0.59
C PRO A 204 -29.07 0.00 2.00
N ALA A 205 -30.06 -0.58 2.70
CA ALA A 205 -30.40 -0.19 4.07
C ALA A 205 -29.28 -0.54 5.07
N GLU A 206 -28.50 -1.61 4.82
CA GLU A 206 -27.39 -2.03 5.67
C GLU A 206 -26.25 -1.01 5.70
N LEU A 207 -26.12 -0.16 4.67
CA LEU A 207 -25.11 0.92 4.62
C LEU A 207 -25.29 1.94 5.75
N ILE A 208 -26.53 2.18 6.19
CA ILE A 208 -26.83 3.18 7.21
C ILE A 208 -27.19 2.50 8.54
N GLY A 209 -27.80 1.30 8.46
CA GLY A 209 -28.26 0.55 9.62
C GLY A 209 -27.17 -0.14 10.43
N THR A 210 -25.99 -0.40 9.87
CA THR A 210 -24.93 -1.17 10.53
C THR A 210 -23.65 -0.37 10.78
N GLY A 211 -22.87 -0.77 11.79
CA GLY A 211 -21.54 -0.18 12.04
C GLY A 211 -20.59 -0.34 10.85
N HIS A 212 -20.57 -1.54 10.25
CA HIS A 212 -19.78 -1.86 9.06
C HIS A 212 -20.20 -1.00 7.85
N GLY A 213 -21.51 -0.89 7.60
CA GLY A 213 -22.07 -0.06 6.52
C GLY A 213 -21.67 1.41 6.62
N ARG A 214 -21.68 2.00 7.82
CA ARG A 214 -21.26 3.39 8.03
C ARG A 214 -19.77 3.62 7.73
N LEU A 215 -18.90 2.67 8.11
CA LEU A 215 -17.48 2.74 7.74
C LEU A 215 -17.29 2.64 6.22
N LEU A 216 -18.05 1.75 5.56
CA LEU A 216 -18.02 1.60 4.11
C LEU A 216 -18.50 2.88 3.41
N LEU A 217 -19.58 3.49 3.90
CA LEU A 217 -20.08 4.77 3.38
C LEU A 217 -19.04 5.89 3.53
N ALA A 218 -18.37 5.98 4.69
CA ALA A 218 -17.28 6.92 4.89
C ALA A 218 -16.14 6.70 3.87
N LYS A 219 -15.76 5.44 3.61
CA LYS A 219 -14.75 5.09 2.60
C LYS A 219 -15.18 5.51 1.19
N ILE A 220 -16.45 5.35 0.83
CA ILE A 220 -17.00 5.79 -0.46
C ILE A 220 -16.88 7.32 -0.60
N VAL A 221 -17.29 8.07 0.43
CA VAL A 221 -17.20 9.54 0.44
C VAL A 221 -15.76 10.01 0.29
N VAL A 222 -14.83 9.46 1.07
CA VAL A 222 -13.40 9.80 0.99
C VAL A 222 -12.84 9.47 -0.40
N THR A 223 -13.23 8.33 -0.99
CA THR A 223 -12.82 7.93 -2.34
C THR A 223 -13.33 8.93 -3.39
N ALA A 224 -14.57 9.42 -3.25
CA ALA A 224 -15.12 10.43 -4.15
C ALA A 224 -14.35 11.77 -4.06
N VAL A 225 -13.99 12.19 -2.85
CA VAL A 225 -13.17 13.40 -2.62
C VAL A 225 -11.77 13.23 -3.25
N LEU A 226 -11.14 12.08 -3.05
CA LEU A 226 -9.85 11.75 -3.68
C LEU A 226 -9.95 11.79 -5.21
N MET A 227 -11.03 11.28 -5.79
CA MET A 227 -11.27 11.32 -7.24
C MET A 227 -11.35 12.75 -7.77
N ALA A 228 -12.11 13.60 -7.09
CA ALA A 228 -12.24 15.00 -7.46
C ALA A 228 -10.90 15.74 -7.36
N LEU A 229 -10.12 15.46 -6.31
CA LEU A 229 -8.78 16.01 -6.15
C LEU A 229 -7.82 15.50 -7.24
N ALA A 230 -7.80 14.20 -7.53
CA ALA A 230 -6.98 13.61 -8.57
C ALA A 230 -7.32 14.19 -9.95
N TRP A 231 -8.61 14.40 -10.25
CA TRP A 231 -9.06 15.07 -11.46
C TRP A 231 -8.61 16.54 -11.53
N HIS A 232 -8.75 17.27 -10.43
CA HIS A 232 -8.25 18.65 -10.31
C HIS A 232 -6.74 18.74 -10.53
N ASN A 233 -6.00 17.82 -9.92
CA ASN A 233 -4.56 17.70 -10.04
C ASN A 233 -4.14 17.39 -11.49
N ARG A 234 -4.84 16.45 -12.15
CA ARG A 234 -4.58 16.11 -13.57
C ARG A 234 -4.90 17.27 -14.52
N SER A 235 -5.95 18.03 -14.26
CA SER A 235 -6.39 19.13 -15.15
C SER A 235 -5.60 20.42 -14.95
N ARG A 236 -5.13 20.72 -13.73
CA ARG A 236 -4.45 22.00 -13.42
C ARG A 236 -2.99 21.83 -13.03
N TRP A 237 -2.69 20.94 -12.08
CA TRP A 237 -1.32 20.79 -11.56
C TRP A 237 -0.39 20.14 -12.58
N LEU A 238 -0.82 19.05 -13.22
CA LEU A 238 -0.01 18.31 -14.18
C LEU A 238 0.46 19.16 -15.38
N PRO A 239 -0.40 19.92 -16.09
CA PRO A 239 0.06 20.79 -17.18
C PRO A 239 1.05 21.84 -16.69
N SER A 240 0.79 22.42 -15.51
CA SER A 240 1.67 23.42 -14.91
C SER A 240 3.03 22.83 -14.56
N ALA A 241 3.10 21.66 -13.93
CA ALA A 241 4.35 20.98 -13.61
C ALA A 241 5.14 20.59 -14.87
N ARG A 242 4.47 20.08 -15.91
CA ARG A 242 5.07 19.76 -17.22
C ARG A 242 5.68 20.98 -17.90
N GLY A 243 4.96 22.09 -17.88
CA GLY A 243 5.45 23.38 -18.36
C GLY A 243 6.49 24.02 -17.45
N HIS A 244 6.96 23.30 -16.42
CA HIS A 244 7.84 23.80 -15.38
C HIS A 244 7.23 25.03 -14.65
N ARG A 245 5.94 25.31 -14.67
CA ARG A 245 5.37 26.54 -14.08
C ARG A 245 5.15 26.46 -12.56
N VAL A 246 5.56 25.39 -11.90
CA VAL A 246 5.34 25.12 -10.47
C VAL A 246 6.67 24.74 -9.81
N SER A 247 6.90 25.22 -8.60
CA SER A 247 8.08 24.84 -7.81
C SER A 247 7.96 23.38 -7.29
N ALA A 248 9.10 22.82 -6.88
CA ALA A 248 9.11 21.51 -6.23
C ALA A 248 8.37 21.55 -4.88
N GLU A 249 8.50 22.64 -4.11
CA GLU A 249 7.80 22.82 -2.84
C GLU A 249 6.28 22.78 -2.99
N VAL A 250 5.73 23.52 -3.97
CA VAL A 250 4.28 23.51 -4.22
C VAL A 250 3.81 22.13 -4.68
N SER A 251 4.62 21.42 -5.47
CA SER A 251 4.32 20.05 -5.91
C SER A 251 4.34 19.06 -4.74
N THR A 252 5.26 19.24 -3.81
CA THR A 252 5.37 18.43 -2.57
C THR A 252 4.16 18.69 -1.67
N ARG A 253 3.84 19.95 -1.36
CA ARG A 253 2.66 20.31 -0.55
C ARG A 253 1.35 19.78 -1.12
N ARG A 254 1.18 19.78 -2.46
CA ARG A 254 0.01 19.18 -3.11
C ARG A 254 -0.04 17.66 -2.95
N SER A 255 1.12 17.01 -3.04
CA SER A 255 1.27 15.57 -2.82
C SER A 255 0.96 15.23 -1.36
N ASP A 256 1.44 16.02 -0.40
CA ASP A 256 1.17 15.82 1.03
C ASP A 256 -0.33 15.89 1.34
N THR A 257 -1.06 16.85 0.76
CA THR A 257 -2.52 16.94 0.90
C THR A 257 -3.23 15.71 0.34
N GLU A 258 -2.83 15.23 -0.83
CA GLU A 258 -3.41 14.03 -1.44
C GLU A 258 -3.07 12.77 -0.61
N LEU A 259 -1.83 12.66 -0.11
CA LEU A 259 -1.37 11.58 0.76
C LEU A 259 -2.11 11.56 2.11
N ALA A 260 -2.41 12.72 2.69
CA ALA A 260 -3.19 12.79 3.93
C ALA A 260 -4.60 12.19 3.74
N LEU A 261 -5.26 12.48 2.61
CA LEU A 261 -6.56 11.89 2.28
C LEU A 261 -6.45 10.39 1.98
N MET A 262 -5.40 9.96 1.29
CA MET A 262 -5.12 8.54 1.06
C MET A 262 -4.89 7.79 2.38
N ALA A 263 -4.17 8.39 3.34
CA ALA A 263 -3.94 7.79 4.65
C ALA A 263 -5.24 7.58 5.42
N VAL A 264 -6.19 8.53 5.33
CA VAL A 264 -7.55 8.36 5.86
C VAL A 264 -8.26 7.19 5.18
N ALA A 265 -8.20 7.10 3.85
CA ALA A 265 -8.84 6.00 3.10
C ALA A 265 -8.24 4.62 3.46
N LEU A 266 -6.92 4.52 3.60
CA LEU A 266 -6.22 3.30 4.00
C LEU A 266 -6.54 2.91 5.45
N THR A 267 -6.65 3.89 6.36
CA THR A 267 -7.05 3.66 7.76
C THR A 267 -8.48 3.12 7.84
N LEU A 268 -9.42 3.69 7.08
CA LEU A 268 -10.79 3.18 6.98
C LEU A 268 -10.82 1.75 6.40
N ALA A 269 -9.97 1.45 5.41
CA ALA A 269 -9.85 0.10 4.85
C ALA A 269 -9.30 -0.90 5.88
N ALA A 270 -8.26 -0.53 6.63
CA ALA A 270 -7.72 -1.36 7.70
C ALA A 270 -8.74 -1.60 8.82
N ALA A 271 -9.52 -0.59 9.19
CA ALA A 271 -10.60 -0.72 10.18
C ALA A 271 -11.71 -1.66 9.70
N LEU A 272 -12.16 -1.53 8.45
CA LEU A 272 -13.15 -2.44 7.84
C LEU A 272 -12.68 -3.90 7.84
N ALA A 273 -11.40 -4.14 7.61
CA ALA A 273 -10.82 -5.47 7.59
C ALA A 273 -10.54 -6.08 8.98
N VAL A 274 -10.84 -5.34 10.05
CA VAL A 274 -10.79 -5.84 11.44
C VAL A 274 -12.21 -5.99 12.01
N THR A 275 -13.18 -5.21 11.51
CA THR A 275 -14.57 -5.24 12.00
C THR A 275 -15.50 -6.17 11.21
N GLY A 276 -15.11 -6.60 10.02
CA GLY A 276 -15.78 -7.66 9.24
C GLY A 276 -15.04 -8.98 9.41
#